data_AF-A0A9W4HJ62-F1
#
_entry.id   AF-A0A9W4HJ62-F1
#
_cell.length_a   1.000
_cell.length_b   1.000
_cell.length_c   1.000
_cell.angle_alpha   90.00
_cell.angle_beta   90.00
_cell.angle_gamma   90.00
#
_symmetry.space_group_name_H-M   'P 1'
#
loop_
_entity.id
_entity.type
_entity.pdbx_description
1 polymer ?
#
loop_
_entity_poly.entity_id
_entity_poly.type
_entity_poly.pdbx_seq_one_letter_code
_entity_poly.pdbx_strand_id
1 'polypeptide(L)'
;MGPQHLDFLVHLDTDDLVNVYRWRMQQEHSLRARTNESMTDEQVVQFVKGYMPAYELYLGQLRRGFFGSAASNAENKDQLRVVLDQDRTVVVIELYK
;
A
#
# COMPACT_ATOMS: atom_id res chain seq x y z
N MET A 1 -14.15 3.19 -7.74
CA MET A 1 -14.66 1.80 -7.63
C MET A 1 -14.95 1.55 -6.16
N GLY A 2 -16.20 1.25 -5.81
CA GLY A 2 -16.59 0.96 -4.42
C GLY A 2 -16.63 -0.55 -4.10
N PRO A 3 -16.82 -0.92 -2.82
CA PRO A 3 -16.80 -2.32 -2.35
C PRO A 3 -17.83 -3.22 -3.02
N GLN A 4 -18.92 -2.67 -3.56
CA GLN A 4 -19.93 -3.41 -4.30
C GLN A 4 -19.40 -4.08 -5.59
N HIS A 5 -18.24 -3.65 -6.10
CA HIS A 5 -17.66 -4.15 -7.36
C HIS A 5 -16.52 -5.16 -7.15
N LEU A 6 -16.21 -5.51 -5.91
CA LEU A 6 -15.12 -6.44 -5.56
C LEU A 6 -15.66 -7.53 -4.65
N ASP A 7 -15.25 -8.78 -4.87
CA ASP A 7 -15.60 -9.90 -3.98
C ASP A 7 -14.49 -10.22 -2.99
N PHE A 8 -13.26 -9.83 -3.30
CA PHE A 8 -12.11 -10.03 -2.43
C PHE A 8 -11.10 -8.90 -2.60
N LEU A 9 -10.39 -8.55 -1.53
CA LEU A 9 -9.30 -7.57 -1.57
C LEU A 9 -8.02 -8.14 -0.95
N VAL A 10 -6.92 -8.14 -1.70
CA VAL A 10 -5.57 -8.34 -1.13
C VAL A 10 -4.93 -6.98 -0.90
N HIS A 11 -4.76 -6.61 0.36
CA HIS A 11 -4.16 -5.35 0.81
C HIS A 11 -2.72 -5.59 1.25
N LEU A 12 -1.76 -5.18 0.43
CA LEU A 12 -0.36 -5.10 0.83
C LEU A 12 -0.15 -3.80 1.59
N ASP A 13 0.24 -3.91 2.85
CA ASP A 13 0.45 -2.80 3.77
C ASP A 13 1.86 -2.84 4.33
N THR A 14 2.24 -1.82 5.07
CA THR A 14 3.53 -1.74 5.74
C THR A 14 3.38 -1.31 7.19
N ASP A 15 4.31 -1.77 8.03
CA ASP A 15 4.39 -1.38 9.44
C ASP A 15 4.75 0.10 9.61
N ASP A 16 5.53 0.67 8.69
CA ASP A 16 5.92 2.08 8.67
C ASP A 16 5.81 2.69 7.26
N LEU A 17 5.05 3.77 7.11
CA LEU A 17 4.90 4.49 5.83
C LEU A 17 6.22 5.06 5.29
N VAL A 18 7.23 5.27 6.15
CA VAL A 18 8.59 5.64 5.72
C VAL A 18 9.17 4.60 4.74
N ASN A 19 8.74 3.34 4.81
CA ASN A 19 9.18 2.29 3.90
C ASN A 19 8.83 2.59 2.44
N VAL A 20 7.75 3.31 2.16
CA VAL A 20 7.38 3.71 0.78
C VAL A 20 8.47 4.58 0.15
N TYR A 21 9.07 5.50 0.91
CA TYR A 21 10.19 6.31 0.44
C TYR A 21 11.40 5.43 0.11
N ARG A 22 11.75 4.52 1.03
CA ARG A 22 12.90 3.61 0.87
C ARG A 22 12.74 2.72 -0.36
N TRP A 23 11.57 2.11 -0.53
CA TRP A 23 11.30 1.24 -1.66
C TRP A 23 11.34 2.00 -2.99
N ARG A 24 10.83 3.23 -3.04
CA ARG A 24 10.89 4.05 -4.25
C ARG A 24 12.32 4.47 -4.59
N MET A 25 13.15 4.81 -3.60
CA MET A 25 14.57 5.10 -3.82
C MET A 25 15.31 3.88 -4.37
N GLN A 26 15.14 2.71 -3.75
CA GLN A 26 15.75 1.46 -4.24
C GLN A 26 15.38 1.16 -5.70
N GLN A 27 14.12 1.41 -6.07
CA GLN A 27 13.65 1.25 -7.44
C GLN A 27 14.36 2.20 -8.41
N GLU A 28 14.50 3.48 -8.07
CA GLU A 28 15.19 4.48 -8.91
C GLU A 28 16.70 4.24 -9.01
N HIS A 29 17.35 3.80 -7.93
CA HIS A 29 18.76 3.40 -7.97
C HIS A 29 18.97 2.18 -8.87
N SER A 30 18.07 1.20 -8.78
CA SER A 30 18.07 0.03 -9.66
C SER A 30 17.82 0.39 -11.13
N LEU A 31 16.97 1.39 -11.38
CA LEU A 31 16.71 1.90 -12.72
C LEU A 31 17.95 2.62 -13.27
N ARG A 32 18.55 3.54 -12.49
CA ARG A 32 19.78 4.27 -12.85
C ARG A 32 20.90 3.33 -13.28
N ALA A 33 21.12 2.25 -12.52
CA ALA A 33 22.13 1.25 -12.83
C ALA A 33 21.90 0.52 -14.17
N ARG A 34 20.65 0.49 -14.67
CA ARG A 34 20.27 -0.21 -15.90
C ARG A 34 20.15 0.72 -17.11
N THR A 35 19.72 1.96 -16.93
CA THR A 35 19.33 2.86 -18.03
C THR A 35 20.10 4.18 -18.05
N ASN A 36 20.88 4.50 -17.01
CA ASN A 36 21.47 5.83 -16.76
C ASN A 36 20.44 6.98 -16.66
N GLU A 37 19.14 6.67 -16.57
CA GLU A 37 18.06 7.64 -16.41
C GLU A 37 17.27 7.31 -15.14
N SER A 38 17.04 8.29 -14.28
CA SER A 38 16.30 8.13 -13.02
C SER A 38 16.05 9.49 -12.37
N MET A 39 15.12 9.53 -11.42
CA MET A 39 14.96 10.64 -10.49
C MET A 39 16.16 10.72 -9.53
N THR A 40 16.53 11.94 -9.10
CA THR A 40 17.41 12.12 -7.93
C THR A 40 16.68 11.75 -6.64
N ASP A 41 17.41 11.55 -5.55
CA ASP A 41 16.80 11.20 -4.27
C ASP A 41 15.84 12.30 -3.77
N GLU A 42 16.17 13.58 -4.00
CA GLU A 42 15.29 14.70 -3.67
C GLU A 42 14.01 14.69 -4.53
N GLN A 43 14.14 14.38 -5.83
CA GLN A 43 12.99 14.24 -6.72
C GLN A 43 12.09 13.07 -6.29
N VAL A 44 12.67 11.96 -5.84
CA VAL A 44 11.93 10.83 -5.27
C VAL A 44 11.15 11.27 -4.04
N VAL A 45 11.79 12.00 -3.12
CA VAL A 45 11.11 12.50 -1.91
C VAL A 45 9.93 13.39 -2.29
N GLN A 46 10.09 14.32 -3.22
CA GLN A 46 8.99 15.19 -3.67
C GLN A 46 7.88 14.40 -4.37
N PHE A 47 8.25 13.43 -5.21
CA PHE A 47 7.29 12.55 -5.87
C PHE A 47 6.44 11.79 -4.84
N VAL A 48 7.08 11.11 -3.88
CA VAL A 48 6.38 10.31 -2.87
C VAL A 48 5.52 11.20 -1.96
N LYS A 49 5.99 12.41 -1.61
CA LYS A 49 5.19 13.39 -0.86
C LYS A 49 3.86 13.73 -1.53
N GLY A 50 3.79 13.70 -2.86
CA GLY A 50 2.53 13.89 -3.59
C GLY A 50 1.45 12.84 -3.29
N TYR A 51 1.84 11.65 -2.85
CA TYR A 51 0.94 10.53 -2.52
C TYR A 51 0.67 10.40 -1.02
N MET A 52 1.56 10.90 -0.15
CA MET A 52 1.43 10.77 1.31
C MET A 52 0.10 11.27 1.89
N PRO A 53 -0.48 12.41 1.43
CA PRO A 53 -1.78 12.84 1.90
C PRO A 53 -2.88 11.79 1.72
N ALA A 54 -2.84 11.00 0.64
CA ALA A 54 -3.82 9.93 0.44
C ALA A 54 -3.62 8.78 1.43
N TYR A 55 -2.38 8.40 1.74
CA TYR A 55 -2.10 7.42 2.78
C TYR A 55 -2.60 7.90 4.15
N GLU A 56 -2.28 9.14 4.52
CA GLU A 56 -2.68 9.74 5.79
C GLU A 56 -4.21 9.82 5.95
N LEU A 57 -4.93 10.18 4.88
CA LEU A 57 -6.38 10.35 4.91
C LEU A 57 -7.15 9.02 4.86
N TYR A 58 -6.71 8.06 4.05
CA TYR A 58 -7.55 6.90 3.67
C TYR A 58 -7.04 5.55 4.20
N LEU A 59 -5.74 5.40 4.46
CA LEU A 59 -5.17 4.10 4.83
C LEU A 59 -5.75 3.58 6.15
N GLY A 60 -6.00 4.46 7.12
CA GLY A 60 -6.59 4.08 8.40
C GLY A 60 -8.01 3.52 8.28
N GLN A 61 -8.79 3.94 7.28
CA GLN A 61 -10.08 3.32 6.98
C GLN A 61 -9.89 1.95 6.34
N LEU A 62 -8.97 1.83 5.37
CA LEU A 62 -8.70 0.57 4.68
C LEU A 62 -8.17 -0.53 5.62
N ARG A 63 -7.35 -0.15 6.62
CA ARG A 63 -6.83 -1.03 7.68
C ARG A 63 -7.92 -1.54 8.63
N ARG A 64 -9.10 -0.92 8.67
CA ARG A 64 -10.24 -1.38 9.48
C ARG A 64 -11.19 -2.32 8.74
N GLY A 65 -10.95 -2.55 7.44
CA GLY A 65 -11.81 -3.35 6.58
C GLY A 65 -12.45 -2.50 5.47
N PHE A 66 -12.36 -3.00 4.24
CA PHE A 66 -12.84 -2.33 3.02
C PHE A 66 -14.33 -2.56 2.74
N PHE A 67 -14.83 -3.77 3.00
CA PHE A 67 -16.20 -4.16 2.66
C PHE A 67 -17.23 -3.64 3.68
N GLY A 68 -16.86 -3.58 4.97
CA GLY A 68 -17.70 -3.07 6.04
C GLY A 68 -19.07 -3.76 6.17
N SER A 69 -19.87 -3.37 7.17
CA SER A 69 -21.21 -3.95 7.39
C SER A 69 -22.27 -3.43 6.42
N ALA A 70 -21.93 -2.49 5.54
CA ALA A 70 -22.89 -1.80 4.67
C ALA A 70 -22.91 -2.32 3.23
N ALA A 71 -22.00 -3.24 2.86
CA ALA A 71 -22.02 -3.86 1.54
C ALA A 71 -23.14 -4.91 1.45
N SER A 72 -23.91 -4.88 0.36
CA SER A 72 -24.79 -6.00 0.03
C SER A 72 -23.94 -7.27 -0.15
N ASN A 73 -24.40 -8.39 0.43
CA ASN A 73 -23.65 -9.65 0.48
C ASN A 73 -22.26 -9.56 1.17
N ALA A 74 -22.11 -8.69 2.17
CA ALA A 74 -20.87 -8.58 2.95
C ALA A 74 -20.36 -9.93 3.48
N GLU A 75 -21.26 -10.85 3.84
CA GLU A 75 -20.89 -12.18 4.38
C GLU A 75 -20.10 -13.07 3.41
N ASN A 76 -20.05 -12.72 2.11
CA ASN A 76 -19.28 -13.42 1.10
C ASN A 76 -18.08 -12.61 0.58
N LYS A 77 -17.71 -11.53 1.27
CA LYS A 77 -16.63 -10.63 0.84
C LYS A 77 -15.54 -10.56 1.91
N ASP A 78 -14.33 -10.88 1.50
CA ASP A 78 -13.20 -10.97 2.43
C ASP A 78 -12.04 -10.04 2.00
N GLN A 79 -11.29 -9.54 2.97
CA GLN A 79 -10.06 -8.81 2.76
C GLN A 79 -8.90 -9.49 3.48
N LEU A 80 -7.83 -9.82 2.74
CA LEU A 80 -6.56 -10.26 3.28
C LEU A 80 -5.60 -9.07 3.37
N ARG A 81 -5.16 -8.70 4.57
CA ARG A 81 -4.10 -7.73 4.79
C ARG A 81 -2.78 -8.44 5.06
N VAL A 82 -1.76 -8.09 4.29
CA VAL A 82 -0.39 -8.61 4.45
C VAL A 82 0.51 -7.42 4.75
N VAL A 83 1.07 -7.39 5.96
CA VAL A 83 1.96 -6.30 6.40
C VAL A 83 3.40 -6.69 6.15
N LEU A 84 4.11 -5.79 5.47
CA LEU A 84 5.51 -5.94 5.09
C LEU A 84 6.40 -4.99 5.88
N ASP A 85 7.56 -5.48 6.32
CA ASP A 85 8.63 -4.64 6.87
C ASP A 85 9.44 -3.94 5.76
N GLN A 86 10.44 -3.16 6.15
CA GLN A 86 11.33 -2.44 5.22
C GLN A 86 11.99 -3.34 4.15
N ASP A 87 12.22 -4.61 4.45
CA ASP A 87 12.88 -5.58 3.57
C ASP A 87 11.89 -6.37 2.71
N ARG A 88 10.59 -6.03 2.80
CA ARG A 88 9.46 -6.70 2.14
C ARG A 88 9.21 -8.11 2.68
N THR A 89 9.64 -8.38 3.91
CA THR A 89 9.31 -9.62 4.61
C THR A 89 7.91 -9.50 5.22
N VAL A 90 7.14 -10.58 5.15
CA VAL A 90 5.81 -10.62 5.78
C VAL A 90 5.96 -10.70 7.29
N VAL A 91 5.45 -9.69 7.99
CA VAL A 91 5.47 -9.63 9.46
C VAL A 91 4.11 -9.94 10.08
N VAL A 92 3.02 -9.60 9.39
CA VAL A 92 1.65 -9.85 9.86
C VAL A 92 0.75 -10.25 8.69
N ILE A 93 -0.16 -11.18 8.93
CA ILE A 93 -1.25 -11.54 8.02
C ILE A 93 -2.56 -11.48 8.80
N GLU A 94 -3.53 -10.72 8.30
CA GLU A 94 -4.86 -10.55 8.90
C GLU A 94 -5.95 -10.79 7.87
N LEU A 95 -6.97 -11.55 8.24
CA LEU A 95 -8.16 -11.78 7.42
C LEU A 95 -9.34 -11.03 8.03
N TYR A 96 -9.90 -10.10 7.26
CA TYR A 96 -11.14 -9.40 7.57
C TYR A 96 -12.27 -10.04 6.77
N LYS A 97 -13.37 -10.32 7.45
CA LYS A 97 -14.63 -10.81 6.90
C LYS A 97 -15.68 -9.72 7.00
#